data_AF-A0AAD2M8J9-F1
#
_entry.id   AF-A0AAD2M8J9-F1
#
_cell.length_a   1.000
_cell.length_b   1.000
_cell.length_c   1.000
_cell.angle_alpha   90.00
_cell.angle_beta   90.00
_cell.angle_gamma   90.00
#
_symmetry.space_group_name_H-M   'P 1'
#
loop_
_entity.id
_entity.type
_entity.pdbx_description
1 polymer ?
#
loop_
_entity_poly.entity_id
_entity_poly.type
_entity_poly.pdbx_seq_one_letter_code
_entity_poly.pdbx_strand_id
1 'polypeptide(L)'
;MEKCEGIVIRQTSYRESDKIVRMYTREFGKIGVVARGAKKTKSRLAAVTQLFTNGYFTFFGGNGLGTLQQGEVIENFSSIQQDIFMTAYATYVCELLDKATEERQPNPYLYELTFQILRDINEGYDPQILTQIYEMKMLPVLGLYPTMDKCAICGETTGHFDFSTSSNGIICHRCFEKDRYRMHLPENVVKLLRLFFIFQLDRLGNIDVKPETKEWLQKAIDTYYDEYSGLYLKSRKFIREMDKWENMLKKDSDD
;
A
#
# COMPACT_ATOMS: atom_id res chain seq x y z
N MET A 1 -11.63 2.73 -28.68
CA MET A 1 -10.32 2.20 -28.25
C MET A 1 -9.74 3.22 -27.30
N GLU A 2 -9.41 2.83 -26.09
CA GLU A 2 -8.99 3.70 -24.99
C GLU A 2 -7.49 3.55 -24.76
N LYS A 3 -6.84 4.62 -24.27
CA LYS A 3 -5.42 4.66 -23.93
C LYS A 3 -5.25 5.17 -22.50
N CYS A 4 -4.32 4.58 -21.76
CA CYS A 4 -4.02 5.00 -20.39
C CYS A 4 -2.58 4.69 -19.99
N GLU A 5 -2.09 5.41 -18.99
CA GLU A 5 -0.96 4.99 -18.18
C GLU A 5 -1.46 4.18 -16.98
N GLY A 6 -0.78 3.08 -16.64
CA GLY A 6 -1.25 2.18 -15.59
C GLY A 6 -0.19 1.30 -14.98
N ILE A 7 -0.46 0.84 -13.75
CA ILE A 7 0.35 -0.16 -13.06
C ILE A 7 -0.42 -1.47 -13.03
N VAL A 8 0.22 -2.57 -13.40
CA VAL A 8 -0.34 -3.91 -13.22
C VAL A 8 -0.27 -4.31 -11.75
N ILE A 9 -1.43 -4.31 -11.09
CA ILE A 9 -1.57 -4.59 -9.65
C ILE A 9 -1.99 -6.02 -9.34
N ARG A 10 -2.53 -6.74 -10.34
CA ARG A 10 -2.89 -8.16 -10.20
C ARG A 10 -2.91 -8.83 -11.57
N GLN A 11 -2.41 -10.06 -11.63
CA GLN A 11 -2.59 -10.95 -12.78
C GLN A 11 -3.19 -12.28 -12.34
N THR A 12 -3.99 -12.90 -13.20
CA THR A 12 -4.57 -14.23 -12.96
C THR A 12 -4.59 -15.01 -14.26
N SER A 13 -4.20 -16.28 -14.20
CA SER A 13 -4.31 -17.21 -15.33
C SER A 13 -5.74 -17.27 -15.84
N TYR A 14 -5.92 -17.08 -17.15
CA TYR A 14 -7.23 -17.19 -17.79
C TYR A 14 -7.10 -17.97 -19.08
N ARG A 15 -7.86 -19.05 -19.23
CA ARG A 15 -7.67 -20.02 -20.32
C ARG A 15 -6.20 -20.51 -20.40
N GLU A 16 -5.90 -21.27 -21.43
CA GLU A 16 -4.58 -21.86 -21.63
C GLU A 16 -3.53 -20.77 -21.92
N SER A 17 -3.82 -19.86 -22.86
CA SER A 17 -2.84 -18.87 -23.35
C SER A 17 -3.01 -17.44 -22.84
N ASP A 18 -4.03 -17.15 -22.06
CA ASP A 18 -4.44 -15.77 -21.76
C ASP A 18 -4.21 -15.43 -20.27
N LYS A 19 -4.31 -14.13 -19.96
CA LYS A 19 -4.32 -13.61 -18.59
C LYS A 19 -5.49 -12.66 -18.40
N ILE A 20 -6.08 -12.64 -17.22
CA ILE A 20 -6.82 -11.47 -16.74
C ILE A 20 -5.82 -10.60 -15.98
N VAL A 21 -5.76 -9.33 -16.34
CA VAL A 21 -4.85 -8.34 -15.78
C VAL A 21 -5.69 -7.23 -15.20
N ARG A 22 -5.47 -6.90 -13.94
CA ARG A 22 -6.07 -5.74 -13.29
C ARG A 22 -5.00 -4.67 -13.16
N MET A 23 -5.35 -3.46 -13.58
CA MET A 23 -4.48 -2.32 -13.60
C MET A 23 -5.12 -1.19 -12.82
N TYR A 24 -4.32 -0.42 -12.09
CA TYR A 24 -4.73 0.88 -11.61
C TYR A 24 -4.16 1.92 -12.56
N THR A 25 -5.03 2.72 -13.15
CA THR A 25 -4.69 3.65 -14.23
C THR A 25 -4.93 5.09 -13.82
N ARG A 26 -4.12 5.99 -14.36
CA ARG A 26 -4.23 7.42 -14.10
C ARG A 26 -5.57 7.98 -14.61
N GLU A 27 -6.03 7.54 -15.77
CA GLU A 27 -7.17 8.09 -16.50
C GLU A 27 -8.50 7.44 -16.16
N PHE A 28 -8.50 6.13 -15.83
CA PHE A 28 -9.73 5.37 -15.61
C PHE A 28 -9.80 4.74 -14.22
N GLY A 29 -8.81 4.96 -13.36
CA GLY A 29 -8.73 4.27 -12.06
C GLY A 29 -8.57 2.77 -12.25
N LYS A 30 -9.25 1.98 -11.42
CA LYS A 30 -9.13 0.53 -11.46
C LYS A 30 -9.89 -0.08 -12.64
N ILE A 31 -9.19 -0.83 -13.49
CA ILE A 31 -9.77 -1.54 -14.63
C ILE A 31 -9.27 -2.98 -14.73
N GLY A 32 -10.09 -3.87 -15.29
CA GLY A 32 -9.71 -5.24 -15.62
C GLY A 32 -9.73 -5.47 -17.14
N VAL A 33 -8.71 -6.14 -17.65
CA VAL A 33 -8.59 -6.48 -19.08
C VAL A 33 -8.16 -7.93 -19.29
N VAL A 34 -8.66 -8.55 -20.35
CA VAL A 34 -8.16 -9.84 -20.85
C VAL A 34 -7.01 -9.58 -21.82
N ALA A 35 -5.83 -10.12 -21.51
CA ALA A 35 -4.66 -10.11 -22.37
C ALA A 35 -4.55 -11.46 -23.09
N ARG A 36 -5.06 -11.50 -24.33
CA ARG A 36 -5.12 -12.74 -25.14
C ARG A 36 -3.74 -13.14 -25.61
N GLY A 37 -3.40 -14.42 -25.45
CA GLY A 37 -2.11 -14.97 -25.84
C GLY A 37 -0.94 -14.46 -24.99
N ALA A 38 -1.16 -13.78 -23.86
CA ALA A 38 -0.11 -13.22 -23.01
C ALA A 38 0.85 -14.28 -22.41
N LYS A 39 0.45 -15.56 -22.37
CA LYS A 39 1.29 -16.67 -21.90
C LYS A 39 2.13 -17.32 -23.00
N LYS A 40 1.91 -16.98 -24.28
CA LYS A 40 2.68 -17.55 -25.39
C LYS A 40 4.11 -17.01 -25.35
N THR A 41 5.10 -17.86 -25.64
CA THR A 41 6.54 -17.52 -25.59
C THR A 41 6.91 -16.29 -26.43
N LYS A 42 6.25 -16.07 -27.57
CA LYS A 42 6.50 -14.93 -28.47
C LYS A 42 5.46 -13.80 -28.34
N SER A 43 4.75 -13.74 -27.21
CA SER A 43 3.68 -12.76 -27.02
C SER A 43 4.24 -11.36 -26.78
N ARG A 44 3.75 -10.39 -27.55
CA ARG A 44 4.04 -8.96 -27.34
C ARG A 44 3.42 -8.43 -26.04
N LEU A 45 2.44 -9.13 -25.47
CA LEU A 45 1.78 -8.76 -24.22
C LEU A 45 2.40 -9.42 -22.98
N ALA A 46 3.37 -10.33 -23.15
CA ALA A 46 3.93 -11.08 -22.02
C ALA A 46 4.63 -10.18 -20.99
N ALA A 47 5.43 -9.21 -21.45
CA ALA A 47 6.19 -8.30 -20.58
C ALA A 47 5.29 -7.26 -19.92
N VAL A 48 4.46 -6.57 -20.71
CA VAL A 48 3.60 -5.48 -20.19
C VAL A 48 2.49 -5.96 -19.25
N THR A 49 2.27 -7.27 -19.15
CA THR A 49 1.26 -7.87 -18.24
C THR A 49 1.88 -8.54 -17.01
N GLN A 50 3.18 -8.32 -16.77
CA GLN A 50 3.80 -8.76 -15.52
C GLN A 50 3.31 -7.91 -14.35
N LEU A 51 3.32 -8.51 -13.15
CA LEU A 51 2.99 -7.81 -11.92
C LEU A 51 4.05 -6.75 -11.63
N PHE A 52 3.65 -5.60 -11.09
CA PHE A 52 4.56 -4.48 -10.79
C PHE A 52 5.20 -3.86 -12.05
N THR A 53 4.46 -3.85 -13.15
CA THR A 53 4.87 -3.15 -14.39
C THR A 53 4.02 -1.90 -14.57
N ASN A 54 4.67 -0.75 -14.72
CA ASN A 54 4.04 0.49 -15.16
C ASN A 54 4.22 0.65 -16.67
N GLY A 55 3.19 1.12 -17.36
CA GLY A 55 3.26 1.26 -18.81
C GLY A 55 2.12 2.06 -19.41
N TYR A 56 2.24 2.29 -20.72
CA TYR A 56 1.13 2.75 -21.54
C TYR A 56 0.36 1.55 -22.09
N PHE A 57 -0.96 1.60 -22.01
CA PHE A 57 -1.84 0.52 -22.45
C PHE A 57 -2.87 1.06 -23.43
N THR A 58 -3.18 0.24 -24.44
CA THR A 58 -4.30 0.45 -25.34
C THR A 58 -5.25 -0.73 -25.24
N PHE A 59 -6.53 -0.46 -24.99
CA PHE A 59 -7.52 -1.50 -24.77
C PHE A 59 -8.89 -1.15 -25.37
N PHE A 60 -9.72 -2.18 -25.56
CA PHE A 60 -11.16 -2.00 -25.78
C PHE A 60 -11.88 -2.14 -24.45
N GLY A 61 -12.48 -1.05 -23.98
CA GLY A 61 -13.31 -1.04 -22.78
C GLY A 61 -14.76 -1.49 -23.03
N GLY A 62 -15.48 -1.70 -21.93
CA GLY A 62 -16.91 -1.99 -21.85
C GLY A 62 -17.37 -2.08 -20.39
N ASN A 63 -18.61 -2.50 -20.17
CA ASN A 63 -19.11 -2.84 -18.83
C ASN A 63 -18.45 -4.15 -18.37
N GLY A 64 -17.49 -4.07 -17.44
CA GLY A 64 -16.69 -5.20 -16.95
C GLY A 64 -15.32 -5.33 -17.63
N LEU A 65 -14.90 -6.57 -17.92
CA LEU A 65 -13.57 -6.84 -18.46
C LEU A 65 -13.41 -6.33 -19.90
N GLY A 66 -12.42 -5.47 -20.11
CA GLY A 66 -11.96 -5.06 -21.43
C GLY A 66 -11.07 -6.11 -22.12
N THR A 67 -10.57 -5.80 -23.31
CA THR A 67 -9.53 -6.60 -23.99
C THR A 67 -8.31 -5.75 -24.27
N LEU A 68 -7.16 -6.18 -23.76
CA LEU A 68 -5.88 -5.51 -24.00
C LEU A 68 -5.43 -5.72 -25.45
N GLN A 69 -5.08 -4.64 -26.14
CA GLN A 69 -4.63 -4.68 -27.54
C GLN A 69 -3.12 -4.51 -27.65
N GLN A 70 -2.59 -3.51 -26.96
CA GLN A 70 -1.18 -3.14 -27.00
C GLN A 70 -0.75 -2.63 -25.63
N GLY A 71 0.54 -2.73 -25.36
CA GLY A 71 1.14 -2.02 -24.25
C GLY A 71 2.63 -1.82 -24.46
N GLU A 72 3.14 -0.79 -23.81
CA GLU A 72 4.53 -0.37 -23.82
C GLU A 72 4.97 -0.21 -22.36
N VAL A 73 6.07 -0.86 -21.99
CA VAL A 73 6.61 -0.79 -20.63
C VAL A 73 7.32 0.55 -20.46
N ILE A 74 6.92 1.31 -19.45
CA ILE A 74 7.64 2.52 -19.02
C ILE A 74 8.65 2.14 -17.95
N GLU A 75 8.19 1.41 -16.93
CA GLU A 75 9.01 1.01 -15.79
C GLU A 75 8.63 -0.42 -15.39
N ASN A 76 9.64 -1.23 -15.12
CA ASN A 76 9.45 -2.57 -14.60
C ASN A 76 10.20 -2.67 -13.28
N PHE A 77 9.47 -2.79 -12.18
CA PHE A 77 10.03 -2.89 -10.84
C PHE A 77 10.66 -4.28 -10.62
N SER A 78 11.78 -4.52 -11.30
CA SER A 78 12.44 -5.82 -11.40
C SER A 78 13.14 -6.25 -10.12
N SER A 79 13.69 -5.32 -9.33
CA SER A 79 14.27 -5.61 -8.00
C SER A 79 13.21 -6.19 -7.09
N ILE A 80 11.97 -5.66 -7.13
CA ILE A 80 10.83 -6.21 -6.39
C ILE A 80 10.64 -7.67 -6.75
N GLN A 81 10.64 -8.03 -8.03
CA GLN A 81 10.40 -9.40 -8.50
C GLN A 81 11.52 -10.38 -8.12
N GLN A 82 12.71 -9.89 -7.77
CA GLN A 82 13.88 -10.70 -7.43
C GLN A 82 14.04 -10.89 -5.92
N ASP A 83 13.43 -10.04 -5.10
CA ASP A 83 13.49 -10.08 -3.65
C ASP A 83 12.12 -10.45 -3.06
N ILE A 84 12.07 -11.52 -2.27
CA ILE A 84 10.82 -12.03 -1.71
C ILE A 84 10.19 -11.08 -0.68
N PHE A 85 11.01 -10.34 0.07
CA PHE A 85 10.54 -9.35 1.05
C PHE A 85 9.95 -8.15 0.33
N MET A 86 10.64 -7.61 -0.67
CA MET A 86 10.10 -6.51 -1.50
C MET A 86 8.81 -6.94 -2.22
N THR A 87 8.79 -8.15 -2.78
CA THR A 87 7.58 -8.72 -3.40
C THR A 87 6.41 -8.78 -2.42
N ALA A 88 6.64 -9.16 -1.15
CA ALA A 88 5.60 -9.26 -0.14
C ALA A 88 4.92 -7.90 0.11
N TYR A 89 5.72 -6.85 0.36
CA TYR A 89 5.24 -5.50 0.60
C TYR A 89 4.59 -4.87 -0.64
N ALA A 90 5.19 -5.04 -1.82
CA ALA A 90 4.59 -4.57 -3.07
C ALA A 90 3.24 -5.25 -3.37
N THR A 91 3.13 -6.54 -3.09
CA THR A 91 1.87 -7.28 -3.19
C THR A 91 0.84 -6.72 -2.22
N TYR A 92 1.24 -6.38 -1.00
CA TYR A 92 0.35 -5.77 -0.01
C TYR A 92 -0.17 -4.41 -0.47
N VAL A 93 0.71 -3.52 -0.95
CA VAL A 93 0.34 -2.20 -1.50
C VAL A 93 -0.68 -2.36 -2.62
N CYS A 94 -0.44 -3.28 -3.55
CA CYS A 94 -1.34 -3.57 -4.67
C CYS A 94 -2.67 -4.20 -4.22
N GLU A 95 -2.67 -5.10 -3.24
CA GLU A 95 -3.90 -5.72 -2.70
C GLU A 95 -4.75 -4.68 -1.96
N LEU A 96 -4.14 -3.84 -1.12
CA LEU A 96 -4.82 -2.75 -0.42
C LEU A 96 -5.44 -1.78 -1.43
N LEU A 97 -4.71 -1.39 -2.48
CA LEU A 97 -5.24 -0.55 -3.55
C LEU A 97 -6.45 -1.20 -4.26
N ASP A 98 -6.35 -2.49 -4.63
CA ASP A 98 -7.46 -3.21 -5.27
C ASP A 98 -8.68 -3.27 -4.34
N LYS A 99 -8.49 -3.49 -3.04
CA LYS A 99 -9.60 -3.58 -2.08
C LYS A 99 -10.22 -2.24 -1.73
N ALA A 100 -9.42 -1.18 -1.69
CA ALA A 100 -9.86 0.15 -1.28
C ALA A 100 -10.54 0.97 -2.38
N THR A 101 -10.42 0.55 -3.64
CA THR A 101 -10.92 1.33 -4.78
C THR A 101 -12.02 0.61 -5.55
N GLU A 102 -12.95 1.38 -6.10
CA GLU A 102 -13.98 0.86 -7.00
C GLU A 102 -13.50 0.85 -8.46
N GLU A 103 -14.16 0.07 -9.31
CA GLU A 103 -13.84 0.04 -10.74
C GLU A 103 -14.25 1.35 -11.42
N ARG A 104 -13.43 1.81 -12.38
CA ARG A 104 -13.69 2.99 -13.21
C ARG A 104 -13.85 4.32 -12.44
N GLN A 105 -13.25 4.42 -11.25
CA GLN A 105 -13.16 5.68 -10.50
C GLN A 105 -11.72 6.20 -10.51
N PRO A 106 -11.38 7.15 -11.40
CA PRO A 106 -10.03 7.67 -11.51
C PRO A 106 -9.65 8.53 -10.31
N ASN A 107 -8.47 8.25 -9.75
CA ASN A 107 -7.81 9.09 -8.77
C ASN A 107 -6.32 9.21 -9.13
N PRO A 108 -5.94 10.25 -9.91
CA PRO A 108 -4.56 10.44 -10.34
C PRO A 108 -3.57 10.58 -9.18
N TYR A 109 -3.99 11.18 -8.06
CA TYR A 109 -3.13 11.29 -6.87
C TYR A 109 -2.80 9.91 -6.29
N LEU A 110 -3.78 9.00 -6.22
CA LEU A 110 -3.56 7.65 -5.73
C LEU A 110 -2.68 6.82 -6.68
N TYR A 111 -2.82 7.05 -8.00
CA TYR A 111 -1.93 6.47 -8.98
C TYR A 111 -0.46 6.90 -8.72
N GLU A 112 -0.21 8.21 -8.58
CA GLU A 112 1.14 8.73 -8.31
C GLU A 112 1.72 8.23 -6.98
N LEU A 113 0.90 8.22 -5.93
CA LEU A 113 1.30 7.68 -4.63
C LEU A 113 1.72 6.21 -4.74
N THR A 114 0.93 5.39 -5.44
CA THR A 114 1.23 3.97 -5.62
C THR A 114 2.49 3.77 -6.46
N PHE A 115 2.63 4.53 -7.56
CA PHE A 115 3.80 4.50 -8.42
C PHE A 115 5.07 4.81 -7.61
N GLN A 116 5.04 5.90 -6.84
CA GLN A 116 6.16 6.34 -6.02
C GLN A 116 6.53 5.29 -4.96
N ILE A 117 5.56 4.74 -4.23
CA ILE A 117 5.81 3.68 -3.24
C ILE A 117 6.47 2.45 -3.89
N LEU A 118 5.95 1.98 -5.02
CA LEU A 118 6.55 0.83 -5.70
C LEU A 118 7.95 1.15 -6.24
N ARG A 119 8.18 2.37 -6.76
CA ARG A 119 9.51 2.79 -7.19
C ARG A 119 10.49 2.82 -6.03
N ASP A 120 10.11 3.39 -4.89
CA ASP A 120 10.99 3.49 -3.73
C ASP A 120 11.31 2.11 -3.12
N ILE A 121 10.32 1.19 -3.07
CA ILE A 121 10.59 -0.21 -2.71
C ILE A 121 11.61 -0.83 -3.68
N ASN A 122 11.45 -0.59 -5.00
CA ASN A 122 12.34 -1.12 -6.02
C ASN A 122 13.77 -0.53 -5.95
N GLU A 123 13.90 0.71 -5.48
CA GLU A 123 15.18 1.39 -5.24
C GLU A 123 15.89 0.94 -3.94
N GLY A 124 15.22 0.09 -3.14
CA GLY A 124 15.80 -0.49 -1.92
C GLY A 124 15.56 0.32 -0.65
N TYR A 125 14.67 1.32 -0.70
CA TYR A 125 14.18 1.95 0.52
C TYR A 125 13.35 0.98 1.35
N ASP A 126 13.27 1.27 2.65
CA ASP A 126 12.66 0.38 3.63
C ASP A 126 11.19 0.05 3.31
N PRO A 127 10.89 -1.19 2.86
CA PRO A 127 9.57 -1.51 2.34
C PRO A 127 8.50 -1.54 3.43
N GLN A 128 8.89 -1.79 4.69
CA GLN A 128 7.97 -1.76 5.82
C GLN A 128 7.52 -0.34 6.12
N ILE A 129 8.45 0.62 6.19
CA ILE A 129 8.11 2.03 6.40
C ILE A 129 7.28 2.60 5.25
N LEU A 130 7.66 2.31 4.00
CA LEU A 130 6.89 2.75 2.84
C LEU A 130 5.46 2.21 2.86
N THR A 131 5.29 0.94 3.26
CA THR A 131 3.96 0.34 3.41
C THR A 131 3.17 1.00 4.54
N GLN A 132 3.78 1.28 5.69
CA GLN A 132 3.13 1.97 6.81
C GLN A 132 2.69 3.40 6.44
N ILE A 133 3.52 4.12 5.66
CA ILE A 133 3.13 5.42 5.11
C ILE A 133 1.93 5.25 4.18
N TYR A 134 1.98 4.28 3.27
CA TYR A 134 0.90 4.02 2.33
C TYR A 134 -0.40 3.68 3.06
N GLU A 135 -0.37 2.84 4.10
CA GLU A 135 -1.54 2.53 4.95
C GLU A 135 -2.15 3.80 5.55
N MET A 136 -1.34 4.65 6.18
CA MET A 136 -1.85 5.91 6.74
C MET A 136 -2.46 6.82 5.66
N LYS A 137 -1.91 6.83 4.44
CA LYS A 137 -2.47 7.57 3.29
C LYS A 137 -3.71 6.95 2.69
N MET A 138 -3.94 5.66 2.89
CA MET A 138 -5.12 4.95 2.40
C MET A 138 -6.33 5.10 3.32
N LEU A 139 -6.15 5.55 4.57
CA LEU A 139 -7.27 5.76 5.51
C LEU A 139 -8.38 6.65 4.92
N PRO A 140 -8.11 7.86 4.37
CA PRO A 140 -9.16 8.68 3.75
C PRO A 140 -9.84 8.01 2.54
N VAL A 141 -9.09 7.21 1.77
CA VAL A 141 -9.61 6.46 0.63
C VAL A 141 -10.62 5.41 1.10
N LEU A 142 -10.40 4.83 2.28
CA LEU A 142 -11.31 3.91 2.96
C LEU A 142 -12.46 4.61 3.70
N GLY A 143 -12.55 5.94 3.64
CA GLY A 143 -13.54 6.71 4.40
C GLY A 143 -13.20 6.85 5.89
N LEU A 144 -11.96 6.55 6.28
CA LEU A 144 -11.48 6.61 7.66
C LEU A 144 -10.69 7.90 7.90
N TYR A 145 -11.10 8.66 8.92
CA TYR A 145 -10.53 9.97 9.21
C TYR A 145 -10.20 10.07 10.71
N PRO A 146 -9.09 9.46 11.17
CA PRO A 146 -8.64 9.69 12.53
C PRO A 146 -8.19 11.14 12.71
N THR A 147 -8.46 11.74 13.86
CA THR A 147 -7.94 13.07 14.19
C THR A 147 -6.45 12.96 14.50
N MET A 148 -5.59 13.52 13.64
CA MET A 148 -4.12 13.40 13.73
C MET A 148 -3.40 14.75 13.85
N ASP A 149 -4.10 15.86 13.65
CA ASP A 149 -3.56 17.22 13.73
C ASP A 149 -3.65 17.82 15.14
N LYS A 150 -4.63 17.39 15.93
CA LYS A 150 -4.93 17.88 17.28
C LYS A 150 -5.51 16.80 18.17
N CYS A 151 -5.69 17.10 19.46
CA CYS A 151 -6.37 16.21 20.38
C CYS A 151 -7.84 16.05 19.95
N ALA A 152 -8.27 14.80 19.74
CA ALA A 152 -9.65 14.45 19.37
C ALA A 152 -10.70 14.89 20.41
N ILE A 153 -10.29 15.14 21.66
CA ILE A 153 -11.20 15.48 22.75
C ILE A 153 -11.24 16.98 23.04
N CYS A 154 -10.09 17.63 23.22
CA CYS A 154 -10.03 19.04 23.64
C CYS A 154 -9.46 20.00 22.59
N GLY A 155 -9.01 19.49 21.43
CA GLY A 155 -8.49 20.31 20.34
C GLY A 155 -7.07 20.86 20.55
N GLU A 156 -6.37 20.52 21.64
CA GLU A 156 -4.98 20.91 21.87
C GLU A 156 -4.07 20.39 20.74
N THR A 157 -3.14 21.21 20.26
CA THR A 157 -2.23 20.88 19.15
C THR A 157 -0.80 20.63 19.62
N THR A 158 -0.50 20.99 20.87
CA THR A 158 0.84 20.94 21.46
C THR A 158 0.95 19.98 22.65
N GLY A 159 2.18 19.60 22.98
CA GLY A 159 2.50 18.68 24.08
C GLY A 159 2.54 17.21 23.65
N HIS A 160 2.48 16.32 24.64
CA HIS A 160 2.54 14.87 24.42
C HIS A 160 1.17 14.32 24.02
N PHE A 161 1.18 13.42 23.05
CA PHE A 161 0.00 12.75 22.51
C PHE A 161 0.17 11.24 22.58
N ASP A 162 -0.95 10.54 22.58
CA ASP A 162 -1.04 9.10 22.40
C ASP A 162 -2.24 8.77 21.50
N PHE A 163 -2.27 7.59 20.92
CA PHE A 163 -3.35 7.16 20.03
C PHE A 163 -4.47 6.47 20.81
N SER A 164 -5.71 6.90 20.57
CA SER A 164 -6.93 6.33 21.14
C SER A 164 -7.83 5.89 20.00
N THR A 165 -8.04 4.58 19.89
CA THR A 165 -9.02 4.03 18.94
C THR A 165 -10.42 4.54 19.32
N SER A 166 -10.80 4.44 20.60
CA SER A 166 -12.12 4.89 21.08
C SER A 166 -12.42 6.36 20.81
N SER A 167 -11.41 7.24 20.82
CA SER A 167 -11.57 8.66 20.47
C SER A 167 -11.35 8.95 18.99
N ASN A 168 -11.15 7.92 18.16
CA ASN A 168 -10.86 8.01 16.73
C ASN A 168 -9.73 9.01 16.41
N GLY A 169 -8.58 8.89 17.09
CA GLY A 169 -7.41 9.73 16.82
C GLY A 169 -6.47 9.90 18.00
N ILE A 170 -5.61 10.91 17.92
CA ILE A 170 -4.69 11.24 19.00
C ILE A 170 -5.38 12.01 20.13
N ILE A 171 -4.99 11.73 21.37
CA ILE A 171 -5.42 12.48 22.55
C ILE A 171 -4.19 13.04 23.28
N CYS A 172 -4.30 14.26 23.83
CA CYS A 172 -3.19 14.88 24.56
C CYS A 172 -3.09 14.34 25.99
N HIS A 173 -1.93 14.54 26.64
CA HIS A 173 -1.67 14.13 28.02
C HIS A 173 -2.74 14.57 29.04
N ARG A 174 -3.37 15.74 28.86
CA ARG A 174 -4.48 16.22 29.72
C ARG A 174 -5.76 15.41 29.57
N CYS A 175 -5.90 14.66 28.48
CA CYS A 175 -7.06 13.83 28.18
C CYS A 175 -6.78 12.33 28.30
N PHE A 176 -5.58 11.90 28.70
CA PHE A 176 -5.24 10.48 28.84
C PHE A 176 -6.19 9.72 29.77
N GLU A 177 -6.63 10.31 30.87
CA GLU A 177 -7.57 9.66 31.79
C GLU A 177 -8.97 9.43 31.18
N LYS A 178 -9.30 10.08 30.06
CA LYS A 178 -10.58 9.87 29.36
C LYS A 178 -10.60 8.59 28.54
N ASP A 179 -9.43 8.02 28.25
CA ASP A 179 -9.28 6.69 27.68
C ASP A 179 -8.08 5.98 28.32
N ARG A 180 -8.38 5.15 29.33
CA ARG A 180 -7.36 4.35 30.03
C ARG A 180 -6.78 3.22 29.18
N TYR A 181 -7.48 2.84 28.10
CA TYR A 181 -7.10 1.77 27.18
C TYR A 181 -6.49 2.29 25.87
N ARG A 182 -6.13 3.58 25.81
CA ARG A 182 -5.29 4.16 24.76
C ARG A 182 -4.02 3.32 24.57
N MET A 183 -3.36 3.45 23.42
CA MET A 183 -2.35 2.48 23.00
C MET A 183 -1.03 2.50 23.80
N HIS A 184 -0.79 3.53 24.63
CA HIS A 184 0.45 3.74 25.39
C HIS A 184 1.69 3.69 24.51
N LEU A 185 1.61 4.35 23.35
CA LEU A 185 2.69 4.34 22.36
C LEU A 185 3.87 5.22 22.81
N PRO A 186 5.11 4.85 22.42
CA PRO A 186 6.24 5.77 22.49
C PRO A 186 5.96 7.07 21.72
N GLU A 187 6.44 8.21 22.24
CA GLU A 187 6.12 9.52 21.67
C GLU A 187 6.58 9.67 20.21
N ASN A 188 7.73 9.09 19.86
CA ASN A 188 8.24 9.09 18.49
C ASN A 188 7.32 8.34 17.51
N VAL A 189 6.64 7.28 17.95
CA VAL A 189 5.68 6.53 17.15
C VAL A 189 4.47 7.41 16.83
N VAL A 190 3.93 8.11 17.82
CA VAL A 190 2.78 9.02 17.63
C VAL A 190 3.16 10.16 16.67
N LYS A 191 4.37 10.72 16.80
CA LYS A 191 4.89 11.73 15.86
C LYS A 191 4.95 11.20 14.43
N LEU A 192 5.45 9.97 14.23
CA LEU A 192 5.53 9.35 12.91
C LEU A 192 4.15 9.05 12.33
N LEU A 193 3.19 8.55 13.11
CA LEU A 193 1.80 8.35 12.65
C LEU A 193 1.18 9.67 12.15
N ARG A 194 1.38 10.78 12.89
CA ARG A 194 0.93 12.12 12.47
C ARG A 194 1.63 12.56 11.18
N LEU A 195 2.95 12.36 11.11
CA LEU A 195 3.76 12.70 9.94
C LEU A 195 3.25 11.94 8.70
N PHE A 196 3.08 10.63 8.80
CA PHE A 196 2.64 9.76 7.71
C PHE A 196 1.22 10.10 7.24
N PHE A 197 0.32 10.45 8.16
CA PHE A 197 -1.03 10.85 7.81
C PHE A 197 -1.08 12.22 7.12
N ILE A 198 -0.40 13.24 7.68
CA ILE A 198 -0.58 14.64 7.27
C ILE A 198 0.32 15.04 6.09
N PHE A 199 1.57 14.58 6.05
CA PHE A 199 2.58 15.12 5.12
C PHE A 199 2.63 14.35 3.80
N GLN A 200 2.88 15.05 2.70
CA GLN A 200 3.03 14.42 1.39
C GLN A 200 4.33 13.60 1.30
N LEU A 201 4.30 12.48 0.59
CA LEU A 201 5.39 11.51 0.51
C LEU A 201 6.70 12.13 -0.02
N ASP A 202 6.60 13.01 -1.00
CA ASP A 202 7.72 13.76 -1.60
C ASP A 202 8.49 14.65 -0.60
N ARG A 203 7.89 14.95 0.56
CA ARG A 203 8.50 15.78 1.62
C ARG A 203 9.11 14.98 2.76
N LEU A 204 8.97 13.65 2.76
CA LEU A 204 9.36 12.81 3.89
C LEU A 204 10.87 12.51 3.94
N GLY A 205 11.61 12.71 2.84
CA GLY A 205 13.05 12.43 2.79
C GLY A 205 13.41 10.98 3.13
N ASN A 206 14.69 10.72 3.39
CA ASN A 206 15.11 9.40 3.86
C ASN A 206 14.71 9.21 5.32
N ILE A 207 13.78 8.30 5.57
CA ILE A 207 13.32 7.92 6.90
C ILE A 207 14.05 6.65 7.33
N ASP A 208 15.02 6.79 8.23
CA ASP A 208 15.62 5.65 8.94
C ASP A 208 14.93 5.49 10.29
N VAL A 209 14.28 4.35 10.50
CA VAL A 209 13.47 4.06 11.68
C VAL A 209 13.91 2.74 12.29
N LYS A 210 14.18 2.78 13.60
CA LYS A 210 14.61 1.60 14.35
C LYS A 210 13.55 0.48 14.30
N PRO A 211 13.95 -0.80 14.25
CA PRO A 211 13.02 -1.93 14.18
C PRO A 211 11.89 -1.88 15.21
N GLU A 212 12.21 -1.59 16.48
CA GLU A 212 11.21 -1.47 17.55
C GLU A 212 10.15 -0.40 17.26
N THR A 213 10.54 0.73 16.66
CA THR A 213 9.60 1.80 16.28
C THR A 213 8.69 1.35 15.14
N LYS A 214 9.21 0.55 14.18
CA LYS A 214 8.40 -0.03 13.10
C LYS A 214 7.35 -1.01 13.63
N GLU A 215 7.71 -1.82 14.62
CA GLU A 215 6.76 -2.75 15.26
C GLU A 215 5.63 -2.01 15.97
N TRP A 216 5.96 -0.94 16.71
CA TRP A 216 4.95 -0.09 17.34
C TRP A 216 4.06 0.62 16.31
N LEU A 217 4.64 1.13 15.22
CA LEU A 217 3.89 1.69 14.09
C LEU A 217 2.93 0.65 13.50
N GLN A 218 3.44 -0.54 13.18
CA GLN A 218 2.63 -1.61 12.60
C GLN A 218 1.49 -1.99 13.54
N LYS A 219 1.76 -2.14 14.83
CA LYS A 219 0.74 -2.46 15.83
C LYS A 219 -0.35 -1.40 15.89
N ALA A 220 0.02 -0.11 15.85
CA ALA A 220 -0.95 0.99 15.88
C ALA A 220 -1.83 1.02 14.63
N ILE A 221 -1.20 0.93 13.45
CA ILE A 221 -1.90 0.90 12.16
C ILE A 221 -2.80 -0.33 12.08
N ASP A 222 -2.27 -1.50 12.42
CA ASP A 222 -2.97 -2.77 12.42
C ASP A 222 -4.23 -2.73 13.29
N THR A 223 -4.10 -2.22 14.51
CA THR A 223 -5.22 -2.10 15.45
C THR A 223 -6.32 -1.20 14.88
N TYR A 224 -5.95 -0.07 14.28
CA TYR A 224 -6.93 0.85 13.69
C TYR A 224 -7.61 0.23 12.45
N TYR A 225 -6.85 -0.43 11.59
CA TYR A 225 -7.39 -1.13 10.42
C TYR A 225 -8.33 -2.27 10.81
N ASP A 226 -7.96 -3.09 11.80
CA ASP A 226 -8.78 -4.20 12.26
C ASP A 226 -10.11 -3.74 12.88
N GLU A 227 -10.09 -2.60 13.58
CA GLU A 227 -11.28 -2.01 14.20
C GLU A 227 -12.22 -1.38 13.17
N TYR A 228 -11.69 -0.61 12.20
CA TYR A 228 -12.51 0.30 11.38
C TYR A 228 -12.61 -0.05 9.90
N SER A 229 -11.64 -0.75 9.31
CA SER A 229 -11.61 -0.92 7.85
C SER A 229 -12.55 -2.00 7.32
N GLY A 230 -12.85 -3.03 8.14
CA GLY A 230 -13.55 -4.24 7.69
C GLY A 230 -12.83 -5.03 6.58
N LEU A 231 -11.58 -4.66 6.26
CA LEU A 231 -10.82 -5.29 5.19
C LEU A 231 -10.08 -6.54 5.66
N TYR A 232 -10.08 -7.55 4.81
CA TYR A 232 -9.22 -8.72 4.95
C TYR A 232 -8.22 -8.76 3.79
N LEU A 233 -6.94 -8.64 4.12
CA LEU A 233 -5.82 -8.65 3.18
C LEU A 233 -4.99 -9.93 3.38
N LYS A 234 -4.88 -10.74 2.34
CA LYS A 234 -4.16 -12.02 2.41
C LYS A 234 -2.66 -11.81 2.55
N SER A 235 -2.12 -10.82 1.85
CA SER A 235 -0.71 -10.40 1.91
C SER A 235 -0.27 -10.01 3.31
N ARG A 236 -1.15 -9.41 4.14
CA ARG A 236 -0.83 -9.06 5.54
C ARG A 236 -0.44 -10.28 6.36
N LYS A 237 -1.16 -11.39 6.17
CA LYS A 237 -0.85 -12.65 6.85
C LYS A 237 0.53 -13.17 6.43
N PHE A 238 0.84 -13.10 5.14
CA PHE A 238 2.14 -13.53 4.62
C PHE A 238 3.29 -12.68 5.17
N ILE A 239 3.17 -11.35 5.20
CA ILE A 239 4.19 -10.46 5.78
C ILE A 239 4.44 -10.82 7.26
N ARG A 240 3.38 -11.00 8.06
CA ARG A 240 3.52 -11.39 9.47
C ARG A 240 4.17 -12.76 9.68
N GLU A 241 4.01 -13.70 8.75
CA GLU A 241 4.66 -15.01 8.79
C GLU A 241 6.13 -14.91 8.38
N MET A 242 6.43 -14.09 7.37
CA MET A 242 7.78 -13.82 6.88
C MET A 242 8.67 -13.15 7.93
N ASP A 243 8.16 -12.13 8.64
CA ASP A 243 8.89 -11.44 9.71
C ASP A 243 9.29 -12.42 10.84
N LYS A 244 8.49 -13.46 11.09
CA LYS A 244 8.82 -14.49 12.07
C LYS A 244 9.99 -15.36 11.60
N TRP A 245 10.02 -15.72 10.32
CA TRP A 245 11.11 -16.54 9.76
C TRP A 245 12.43 -15.77 9.71
N GLU A 246 12.41 -14.49 9.33
CA GLU A 246 13.61 -13.65 9.33
C GLU A 246 14.21 -13.52 10.74
N ASN A 247 13.35 -13.28 11.74
CA ASN A 247 13.78 -13.20 13.13
C ASN A 247 14.32 -14.53 13.68
N MET A 248 13.88 -15.68 13.14
CA MET A 248 14.46 -16.98 13.47
C MET A 248 15.84 -17.14 12.82
N LEU A 249 15.96 -16.85 11.53
CA LEU A 249 17.22 -16.99 10.79
C LEU A 249 18.32 -16.05 11.30
N LYS A 250 17.99 -14.85 11.75
CA LYS A 250 18.95 -13.92 12.37
C LYS A 250 19.45 -14.39 13.75
N LYS A 251 18.60 -15.08 14.52
CA LYS A 251 19.02 -15.66 15.81
C LYS A 251 19.98 -16.83 15.60
N ASP A 252 19.74 -17.65 14.58
CA ASP A 252 20.61 -18.79 14.27
C ASP A 252 21.97 -18.38 13.67
N SER A 253 22.14 -17.14 13.21
CA SER A 253 23.42 -16.61 12.69
C SER A 253 24.28 -15.90 13.74
N ASP A 254 23.71 -15.61 14.92
CA ASP A 254 24.37 -14.91 16.03
C ASP A 254 24.78 -15.89 17.17
N ASP A 255 24.52 -17.20 17.02
CA ASP A 255 24.96 -18.33 17.86
C ASP A 255 26.11 -19.11 17.20
#